data_AF-A0A2E2U6K4-F1
#
_entry.id   AF-A0A2E2U6K4-F1
#
_cell.length_a   1.000
_cell.length_b   1.000
_cell.length_c   1.000
_cell.angle_alpha   90.00
_cell.angle_beta   90.00
_cell.angle_gamma   90.00
#
_symmetry.space_group_name_H-M   'P 1'
#
loop_
_entity.id
_entity.type
_entity.pdbx_description
1 polymer ?
#
loop_
_entity_poly.entity_id
_entity_poly.type
_entity_poly.pdbx_seq_one_letter_code
_entity_poly.pdbx_strand_id
1 'polypeptide(L)'
;MKLIVFLFIFQSAWAQDEAAVSLATSALSSVEGVGQAPKGDPCAFCREGNFGNDPRYGTSLKNHSGPSRGCIPEDTISNTEANRLITSQEITTVGATEKERRVLAAAIKRVQQLNGGPIRGWRGVLSASPPMGLYPWRYYDNHEEGSSVTFHLTHILINRKTNNRNHNRNHHYGHSVAQQVHEWAHYLGYHVGLQDQFQNFMGGNREYGNQDYCMVSNYADNTPGEQFAEVFTAFITEPRILLNNSRTPENCRKVFNFFLTWFPQGERVQDCL
;
A
#
# COMPACT_ATOMS: atom_id res chain seq x y z
N MET A 1 -20.32 -70.97 2.54
CA MET A 1 -20.51 -70.03 1.41
C MET A 1 -20.38 -68.61 1.95
N LYS A 2 -19.38 -67.86 1.42
CA LYS A 2 -19.21 -66.37 1.29
C LYS A 2 -20.02 -65.48 2.25
N LEU A 3 -19.47 -64.72 3.20
CA LEU A 3 -18.64 -63.48 3.15
C LEU A 3 -19.20 -62.33 2.28
N ILE A 4 -19.34 -61.14 2.90
CA ILE A 4 -19.24 -59.71 2.43
C ILE A 4 -20.31 -58.88 3.19
N VAL A 5 -20.00 -58.03 4.19
CA VAL A 5 -19.21 -56.77 4.30
C VAL A 5 -20.12 -55.53 4.31
N PHE A 6 -19.97 -54.76 5.39
CA PHE A 6 -20.20 -53.32 5.62
C PHE A 6 -20.84 -52.48 4.51
N LEU A 7 -21.92 -51.76 4.85
CA LEU A 7 -22.18 -50.42 4.34
C LEU A 7 -22.87 -49.57 5.42
N PHE A 8 -22.08 -48.88 6.22
CA PHE A 8 -22.49 -47.67 6.93
C PHE A 8 -21.60 -46.53 6.43
N ILE A 9 -22.15 -45.32 6.44
CA ILE A 9 -21.57 -44.03 6.03
C ILE A 9 -21.78 -43.70 4.55
N PHE A 10 -22.83 -42.92 4.25
CA PHE A 10 -22.83 -41.80 3.29
C PHE A 10 -24.23 -41.14 3.24
N GLN A 11 -24.64 -40.45 4.30
CA GLN A 11 -25.83 -39.56 4.26
C GLN A 11 -25.69 -38.37 5.21
N SER A 12 -24.59 -37.61 5.12
CA SER A 12 -24.48 -36.32 5.83
C SER A 12 -23.68 -35.24 5.09
N ALA A 13 -23.58 -35.33 3.76
CA ALA A 13 -22.88 -34.32 2.94
C ALA A 13 -23.82 -33.40 2.14
N TRP A 14 -25.14 -33.58 2.20
CA TRP A 14 -26.11 -32.85 1.37
C TRP A 14 -26.97 -31.82 2.12
N ALA A 15 -26.70 -31.59 3.41
CA ALA A 15 -27.41 -30.59 4.21
C ALA A 15 -26.54 -29.39 4.63
N GLN A 16 -25.25 -29.37 4.25
CA GLN A 16 -24.34 -28.25 4.55
C GLN A 16 -24.09 -27.31 3.35
N ASP A 17 -24.47 -27.70 2.14
CA ASP A 17 -24.30 -26.84 0.95
C ASP A 17 -25.38 -25.76 0.80
N GLU A 18 -26.63 -26.01 1.20
CA GLU A 18 -27.68 -24.98 1.05
C GLU A 18 -27.54 -23.82 2.05
N ALA A 19 -26.98 -24.07 3.24
CA ALA A 19 -26.69 -23.01 4.21
C ALA A 19 -25.50 -22.14 3.78
N ALA A 20 -24.48 -22.73 3.15
CA ALA A 20 -23.32 -22.01 2.62
C ALA A 20 -23.68 -21.15 1.39
N VAL A 21 -24.55 -21.65 0.51
CA VAL A 21 -25.06 -20.91 -0.66
C VAL A 21 -26.02 -19.79 -0.23
N SER A 22 -26.86 -20.01 0.79
CA SER A 22 -27.74 -18.96 1.34
C SER A 22 -26.98 -17.82 2.01
N LEU A 23 -25.92 -18.13 2.80
CA LEU A 23 -25.04 -17.10 3.37
C LEU A 23 -24.22 -16.36 2.31
N ALA A 24 -23.77 -17.04 1.25
CA ALA A 24 -23.04 -16.39 0.16
C ALA A 24 -23.96 -15.46 -0.65
N THR A 25 -25.22 -15.85 -0.88
CA THR A 25 -26.18 -15.04 -1.65
C THR A 25 -26.66 -13.81 -0.86
N SER A 26 -26.78 -13.91 0.47
CA SER A 26 -27.09 -12.77 1.34
C SER A 26 -25.87 -11.86 1.63
N ALA A 27 -24.65 -12.41 1.56
CA ALA A 27 -23.43 -11.60 1.56
C ALA A 27 -23.21 -10.86 0.23
N LEU A 28 -23.57 -11.44 -0.91
CA LEU A 28 -23.48 -10.77 -2.22
C LEU A 28 -24.57 -9.71 -2.43
N SER A 29 -25.79 -9.91 -1.91
CA SER A 29 -26.84 -8.88 -1.96
C SER A 29 -26.62 -7.72 -0.99
N SER A 30 -25.72 -7.87 -0.01
CA SER A 30 -25.22 -6.73 0.80
C SER A 30 -24.03 -6.00 0.16
N VAL A 31 -23.48 -6.51 -0.95
CA VAL A 31 -22.43 -5.85 -1.77
C VAL A 31 -23.03 -5.07 -2.95
N GLU A 32 -24.32 -5.24 -3.26
CA GLU A 32 -25.09 -4.27 -4.07
C GLU A 32 -25.23 -2.90 -3.38
N GLY A 33 -24.71 -2.78 -2.14
CA GLY A 33 -24.50 -1.54 -1.40
C GLY A 33 -23.17 -0.81 -1.66
N VAL A 34 -22.33 -1.22 -2.62
CA VAL A 34 -21.34 -0.30 -3.24
C VAL A 34 -22.05 0.56 -4.31
N GLY A 35 -23.29 0.94 -4.04
CA GLY A 35 -24.07 1.88 -4.80
C GLY A 35 -23.76 3.28 -4.28
N GLN A 36 -23.05 4.04 -5.10
CA GLN A 36 -22.77 5.47 -4.93
C GLN A 36 -21.91 5.80 -3.70
N ALA A 37 -20.73 6.38 -3.96
CA ALA A 37 -20.04 7.19 -2.96
C ALA A 37 -21.09 8.10 -2.29
N PRO A 38 -21.13 8.17 -0.95
CA PRO A 38 -22.10 9.02 -0.27
C PRO A 38 -22.06 10.41 -0.91
N LYS A 39 -23.23 10.93 -1.33
CA LYS A 39 -23.44 12.31 -1.81
C LYS A 39 -23.22 13.36 -0.69
N GLY A 40 -22.35 13.06 0.27
CA GLY A 40 -21.84 13.98 1.27
C GLY A 40 -20.34 14.10 1.04
N ASP A 41 -19.84 15.33 0.96
CA ASP A 41 -18.41 15.61 0.83
C ASP A 41 -17.66 14.97 2.01
N PRO A 42 -16.86 13.89 1.81
CA PRO A 42 -16.27 13.11 2.89
C PRO A 42 -15.17 13.89 3.64
N CYS A 43 -14.86 15.12 3.23
CA CYS A 43 -13.78 15.90 3.80
C CYS A 43 -14.16 17.38 3.93
N ALA A 44 -14.94 17.73 4.95
CA ALA A 44 -15.29 19.12 5.27
C ALA A 44 -14.05 20.03 5.44
N PHE A 45 -12.93 19.48 5.92
CA PHE A 45 -11.65 20.20 6.09
C PHE A 45 -10.86 20.40 4.78
N CYS A 46 -11.17 19.66 3.70
CA CYS A 46 -10.53 19.85 2.39
C CYS A 46 -10.93 21.17 1.72
N ARG A 47 -11.90 21.89 2.29
CA ARG A 47 -12.40 23.19 1.80
C ARG A 47 -11.68 24.39 2.45
N GLU A 48 -11.01 24.18 3.59
CA GLU A 48 -10.40 25.26 4.38
C GLU A 48 -8.89 25.33 4.15
N GLY A 49 -8.49 25.97 3.05
CA GLY A 49 -7.10 26.37 2.85
C GLY A 49 -6.83 26.93 1.45
N ASN A 50 -6.01 27.97 1.38
CA ASN A 50 -5.40 28.42 0.14
C ASN A 50 -4.34 27.38 -0.26
N PHE A 51 -4.78 26.35 -0.97
CA PHE A 51 -3.96 25.22 -1.37
C PHE A 51 -3.36 25.47 -2.76
N GLY A 52 -2.20 26.13 -2.80
CA GLY A 52 -1.51 26.44 -4.03
C GLY A 52 -0.01 26.70 -3.84
N ASN A 53 0.77 25.70 -4.22
CA ASN A 53 2.01 25.75 -5.02
C ASN A 53 2.90 24.60 -4.60
N ASP A 54 3.04 23.58 -5.45
CA ASP A 54 4.19 22.71 -5.30
C ASP A 54 4.80 22.13 -6.59
N PRO A 55 5.94 22.67 -7.05
CA PRO A 55 6.84 22.05 -8.01
C PRO A 55 7.95 21.16 -7.38
N ARG A 56 7.88 20.80 -6.09
CA ARG A 56 9.01 20.25 -5.31
C ARG A 56 9.56 18.90 -5.78
N TYR A 57 8.77 17.99 -6.36
CA TYR A 57 9.17 16.58 -6.52
C TYR A 57 9.47 16.17 -7.97
N GLY A 58 10.54 16.73 -8.55
CA GLY A 58 10.91 16.51 -9.96
C GLY A 58 11.39 15.09 -10.35
N THR A 59 11.56 14.18 -9.38
CA THR A 59 11.89 12.77 -9.62
C THR A 59 10.85 11.86 -8.96
N SER A 60 11.15 11.27 -7.80
CA SER A 60 10.23 10.45 -6.98
C SER A 60 10.23 10.99 -5.55
N LEU A 61 9.11 10.84 -4.83
CA LEU A 61 8.94 11.36 -3.47
C LEU A 61 10.05 10.92 -2.50
N LYS A 62 10.58 9.71 -2.68
CA LYS A 62 11.65 9.15 -1.85
C LYS A 62 12.95 9.95 -1.84
N ASN A 63 13.17 10.80 -2.85
CA ASN A 63 14.39 11.59 -3.03
C ASN A 63 14.36 12.95 -2.32
N HIS A 64 13.28 13.26 -1.59
CA HIS A 64 13.07 14.56 -0.98
C HIS A 64 12.97 14.46 0.54
N SER A 65 13.60 15.39 1.25
CA SER A 65 13.78 15.32 2.71
C SER A 65 12.48 15.23 3.50
N GLY A 66 11.41 15.90 3.04
CA GLY A 66 10.08 15.85 3.68
C GLY A 66 9.50 14.43 3.66
N PRO A 67 9.09 13.89 2.50
CA PRO A 67 8.46 12.57 2.43
C PRO A 67 9.41 11.46 2.87
N SER A 68 10.72 11.63 2.64
CA SER A 68 11.71 10.60 2.98
C SER A 68 11.73 10.24 4.47
N ARG A 69 11.41 11.18 5.37
CA ARG A 69 11.34 10.89 6.81
C ARG A 69 10.02 10.27 7.23
N GLY A 70 8.99 10.43 6.40
CA GLY A 70 7.63 10.02 6.70
C GLY A 70 7.03 10.74 7.89
N CYS A 71 5.84 10.27 8.25
CA CYS A 71 5.04 10.83 9.34
C CYS A 71 5.62 10.55 10.73
N ILE A 72 6.17 9.35 10.88
CA ILE A 72 6.75 8.84 12.11
C ILE A 72 8.25 8.75 11.86
N PRO A 73 9.06 9.61 12.49
CA PRO A 73 10.51 9.56 12.32
C PRO A 73 11.09 8.25 12.89
N GLU A 74 12.12 7.71 12.25
CA GLU A 74 12.71 6.42 12.62
C GLU A 74 13.43 6.45 13.97
N ASP A 75 13.89 7.63 14.41
CA ASP A 75 14.56 7.83 15.70
C ASP A 75 13.60 7.73 16.90
N THR A 76 12.29 7.81 16.67
CA THR A 76 11.25 7.59 17.70
C THR A 76 10.96 6.10 17.95
N ILE A 77 11.54 5.20 17.17
CA ILE A 77 11.25 3.76 17.22
C ILE A 77 12.44 3.04 17.84
N SER A 78 12.21 2.30 18.93
CA SER A 78 13.28 1.46 19.51
C SER A 78 13.56 0.22 18.65
N ASN A 79 14.74 -0.40 18.80
CA ASN A 79 15.03 -1.68 18.13
C ASN A 79 14.02 -2.78 18.50
N THR A 80 13.60 -2.82 19.76
CA THR A 80 12.57 -3.77 20.25
C THR A 80 11.23 -3.52 19.57
N GLU A 81 10.81 -2.26 19.47
CA GLU A 81 9.57 -1.90 18.78
C GLU A 81 9.65 -2.20 17.28
N ALA A 82 10.78 -1.90 16.64
CA ALA A 82 11.01 -2.21 15.23
C ALA A 82 10.84 -3.70 14.94
N ASN A 83 11.44 -4.56 15.78
CA ASN A 83 11.29 -6.01 15.66
C ASN A 83 9.83 -6.44 15.79
N ARG A 84 9.12 -5.92 16.79
CA ARG A 84 7.69 -6.23 17.01
C ARG A 84 6.84 -5.84 15.81
N LEU A 85 7.05 -4.66 15.25
CA LEU A 85 6.29 -4.17 14.09
C LEU A 85 6.56 -5.00 12.84
N ILE A 86 7.84 -5.27 12.53
CA ILE A 86 8.25 -6.12 11.40
C ILE A 86 7.61 -7.52 11.53
N THR A 87 7.74 -8.16 12.69
CA THR A 87 7.15 -9.48 12.94
C THR A 87 5.62 -9.46 12.90
N SER A 88 4.97 -8.38 13.33
CA SER A 88 3.50 -8.29 13.30
C SER A 88 2.92 -8.29 11.88
N GLN A 89 3.73 -7.93 10.89
CA GLN A 89 3.43 -8.01 9.46
C GLN A 89 3.97 -9.29 8.82
N GLU A 90 4.50 -10.22 9.63
CA GLU A 90 5.17 -11.44 9.20
C GLU A 90 6.42 -11.20 8.34
N ILE A 91 6.91 -9.96 8.23
CA ILE A 91 8.04 -9.61 7.36
C ILE A 91 9.36 -10.16 7.93
N THR A 92 10.22 -10.66 7.05
CA THR A 92 11.62 -10.95 7.36
C THR A 92 12.54 -9.92 6.69
N THR A 93 13.67 -9.59 7.33
CA THR A 93 14.66 -8.67 6.77
C THR A 93 16.00 -9.37 6.59
N VAL A 94 16.62 -9.25 5.42
CA VAL A 94 17.93 -9.83 5.10
C VAL A 94 18.93 -8.69 4.84
N GLY A 95 20.07 -8.75 5.52
CA GLY A 95 21.15 -7.77 5.38
C GLY A 95 20.90 -6.43 6.06
N ALA A 96 19.71 -6.16 6.61
CA ALA A 96 19.33 -4.87 7.19
C ALA A 96 20.14 -4.49 8.44
N THR A 97 20.61 -3.24 8.50
CA THR A 97 21.13 -2.60 9.71
C THR A 97 20.00 -2.24 10.69
N GLU A 98 20.33 -1.94 11.95
CA GLU A 98 19.34 -1.52 12.93
C GLU A 98 18.57 -0.26 12.50
N LYS A 99 19.28 0.72 11.92
CA LYS A 99 18.65 1.95 11.40
C LYS A 99 17.63 1.62 10.31
N GLU A 100 17.99 0.76 9.36
CA GLU A 100 17.09 0.37 8.26
C GLU A 100 15.85 -0.37 8.77
N ARG A 101 16.00 -1.24 9.78
CA ARG A 101 14.86 -1.89 10.43
C ARG A 101 13.94 -0.87 11.10
N ARG A 102 14.47 0.19 11.72
CA ARG A 102 13.65 1.28 12.28
C ARG A 102 12.94 2.09 11.20
N VAL A 103 13.58 2.35 10.07
CA VAL A 103 12.96 3.03 8.92
C VAL A 103 11.79 2.20 8.36
N LEU A 104 11.99 0.89 8.15
CA LEU A 104 10.89 -0.01 7.75
C LEU A 104 9.79 -0.06 8.82
N ALA A 105 10.15 -0.12 10.09
CA ALA A 105 9.19 -0.11 11.18
C ALA A 105 8.38 1.20 11.24
N ALA A 106 8.95 2.35 10.89
CA ALA A 106 8.23 3.61 10.78
C ALA A 106 7.15 3.55 9.70
N ALA A 107 7.49 3.01 8.52
CA ALA A 107 6.51 2.75 7.46
C ALA A 107 5.39 1.83 7.95
N ILE A 108 5.73 0.69 8.58
CA ILE A 108 4.77 -0.27 9.13
C ILE A 108 3.87 0.37 10.17
N LYS A 109 4.44 1.08 11.14
CA LYS A 109 3.68 1.72 12.23
C LYS A 109 2.66 2.70 11.66
N ARG A 110 3.04 3.50 10.66
CA ARG A 110 2.13 4.46 10.04
C ARG A 110 0.98 3.78 9.30
N VAL A 111 1.29 2.77 8.49
CA VAL A 111 0.25 1.98 7.80
C VAL A 111 -0.67 1.28 8.81
N GLN A 112 -0.15 0.73 9.90
CA GLN A 112 -0.96 0.09 10.94
C GLN A 112 -1.84 1.09 11.71
N GLN A 113 -1.38 2.33 11.91
CA GLN A 113 -2.22 3.38 12.50
C GLN A 113 -3.45 3.66 11.64
N LEU A 114 -3.29 3.73 10.32
CA LEU A 114 -4.38 3.97 9.38
C LEU A 114 -5.26 2.72 9.19
N ASN A 115 -4.68 1.53 9.28
CA ASN A 115 -5.42 0.28 9.08
C ASN A 115 -6.10 -0.25 10.36
N GLY A 116 -5.69 0.23 11.55
CA GLY A 116 -6.11 -0.32 12.84
C GLY A 116 -5.40 -1.62 13.23
N GLY A 117 -4.24 -1.91 12.64
CA GLY A 117 -3.46 -3.12 12.88
C GLY A 117 -2.71 -3.60 11.62
N PRO A 118 -2.06 -4.78 11.68
CA PRO A 118 -1.38 -5.37 10.53
C PRO A 118 -2.30 -5.52 9.31
N ILE A 119 -1.75 -5.38 8.10
CA ILE A 119 -2.51 -5.68 6.88
C ILE A 119 -2.45 -7.20 6.73
N ARG A 120 -3.51 -7.88 7.14
CA ARG A 120 -3.66 -9.34 6.99
C ARG A 120 -4.47 -9.64 5.74
N GLY A 121 -4.08 -10.72 5.04
CA GLY A 121 -4.69 -11.18 3.79
C GLY A 121 -6.14 -10.74 3.60
N TRP A 122 -6.34 -9.90 2.59
CA TRP A 122 -7.62 -9.25 2.33
C TRP A 122 -8.72 -10.28 2.04
N ARG A 123 -9.91 -10.04 2.60
CA ARG A 123 -11.14 -10.79 2.37
C ARG A 123 -11.66 -10.50 0.95
N GLY A 124 -11.49 -11.44 0.02
CA GLY A 124 -12.26 -11.43 -1.23
C GLY A 124 -11.50 -11.83 -2.50
N VAL A 125 -10.18 -11.95 -2.48
CA VAL A 125 -9.45 -12.56 -3.60
C VAL A 125 -9.31 -14.05 -3.30
N LEU A 126 -10.09 -14.84 -4.03
CA LEU A 126 -10.06 -16.30 -4.02
C LEU A 126 -8.62 -16.78 -4.23
N SER A 127 -8.07 -17.45 -3.20
CA SER A 127 -6.87 -18.28 -3.26
C SER A 127 -5.53 -17.56 -3.53
N ALA A 128 -4.65 -17.62 -2.53
CA ALA A 128 -3.18 -17.56 -2.68
C ALA A 128 -2.49 -16.19 -2.83
N SER A 129 -2.95 -15.11 -2.17
CA SER A 129 -1.96 -14.08 -1.78
C SER A 129 -1.02 -14.73 -0.76
N PRO A 130 0.29 -14.92 -1.07
CA PRO A 130 1.18 -15.59 -0.13
C PRO A 130 1.30 -14.68 1.11
N PRO A 131 1.34 -15.23 2.33
CA PRO A 131 1.59 -14.43 3.53
C PRO A 131 2.82 -13.55 3.29
N MET A 132 2.79 -12.28 3.73
CA MET A 132 3.90 -11.35 3.52
C MET A 132 5.24 -11.91 4.03
N GLY A 133 5.21 -12.88 4.95
CA GLY A 133 6.40 -13.61 5.41
C GLY A 133 7.11 -14.49 4.40
N LEU A 134 6.57 -14.69 3.21
CA LEU A 134 7.28 -15.33 2.10
C LEU A 134 8.10 -14.34 1.23
N TYR A 135 8.03 -13.03 1.53
CA TYR A 135 8.73 -11.98 0.79
C TYR A 135 9.68 -11.19 1.70
N PRO A 136 10.91 -11.67 1.97
CA PRO A 136 11.91 -10.91 2.70
C PRO A 136 12.18 -9.54 2.09
N TRP A 137 12.32 -8.53 2.96
CA TRP A 137 12.96 -7.25 2.64
C TRP A 137 14.47 -7.46 2.61
N ARG A 138 15.08 -7.35 1.43
CA ARG A 138 16.51 -7.59 1.25
C ARG A 138 17.24 -6.29 0.93
N TYR A 139 18.25 -5.99 1.72
CA TYR A 139 19.04 -4.76 1.60
C TYR A 139 20.40 -5.05 0.97
N TYR A 140 20.76 -4.29 -0.08
CA TYR A 140 21.99 -4.51 -0.85
C TYR A 140 22.74 -3.21 -1.11
N ASP A 141 24.08 -3.27 -1.11
CA ASP A 141 24.94 -2.10 -1.35
C ASP A 141 25.31 -1.86 -2.81
N ASN A 142 25.21 -2.85 -3.69
CA ASN A 142 25.64 -2.75 -5.09
C ASN A 142 24.75 -3.62 -5.98
N HIS A 143 23.44 -3.34 -5.98
CA HIS A 143 22.56 -3.95 -6.98
C HIS A 143 22.56 -3.07 -8.23
N GLU A 144 22.75 -3.67 -9.42
CA GLU A 144 22.86 -2.90 -10.66
C GLU A 144 21.57 -2.16 -11.01
N GLU A 145 20.46 -2.79 -10.66
CA GLU A 145 19.10 -2.26 -10.75
C GLU A 145 18.73 -1.65 -9.39
N GLY A 146 18.01 -0.51 -9.38
CA GLY A 146 17.62 0.19 -8.14
C GLY A 146 16.75 -0.65 -7.19
N SER A 147 16.22 -0.03 -6.13
CA SER A 147 15.17 -0.66 -5.32
C SER A 147 13.99 -1.06 -6.21
N SER A 148 13.45 -2.25 -6.01
CA SER A 148 12.36 -2.77 -6.83
C SER A 148 11.57 -3.87 -6.14
N VAL A 149 10.35 -4.06 -6.61
CA VAL A 149 9.63 -5.33 -6.49
C VAL A 149 9.71 -6.01 -7.85
N THR A 150 10.45 -7.11 -7.95
CA THR A 150 10.64 -7.80 -9.24
C THR A 150 9.39 -8.61 -9.57
N PHE A 151 8.83 -8.42 -10.76
CA PHE A 151 7.57 -8.98 -11.29
C PHE A 151 7.41 -10.51 -11.21
N HIS A 152 8.44 -11.25 -10.77
CA HIS A 152 8.42 -12.70 -10.73
C HIS A 152 8.68 -13.39 -9.38
N LEU A 153 9.24 -12.80 -8.31
CA LEU A 153 9.62 -13.64 -7.14
C LEU A 153 9.77 -12.95 -5.75
N THR A 154 9.26 -13.65 -4.72
CA THR A 154 9.81 -13.97 -3.37
C THR A 154 10.49 -12.91 -2.49
N HIS A 155 10.61 -11.62 -2.85
CA HIS A 155 11.23 -10.62 -1.97
C HIS A 155 10.96 -9.18 -2.42
N ILE A 156 11.26 -8.22 -1.53
CA ILE A 156 11.30 -6.78 -1.81
C ILE A 156 12.76 -6.32 -1.73
N LEU A 157 13.27 -5.68 -2.78
CA LEU A 157 14.66 -5.23 -2.87
C LEU A 157 14.79 -3.76 -2.48
N ILE A 158 15.67 -3.51 -1.52
CA ILE A 158 16.05 -2.16 -1.09
C ILE A 158 17.53 -1.94 -1.40
N ASN A 159 17.82 -1.12 -2.40
CA ASN A 159 19.19 -0.76 -2.75
C ASN A 159 19.66 0.41 -1.88
N ARG A 160 20.82 0.26 -1.22
CA ARG A 160 21.44 1.33 -0.43
C ARG A 160 22.18 2.34 -1.30
N LYS A 161 22.67 1.92 -2.47
CA LYS A 161 23.39 2.79 -3.39
C LYS A 161 22.53 3.22 -4.57
N THR A 162 22.82 4.44 -5.02
CA THR A 162 22.62 4.83 -6.40
C THR A 162 23.79 4.36 -7.25
N ASN A 163 23.52 3.57 -8.27
CA ASN A 163 24.39 3.60 -9.44
C ASN A 163 24.21 4.95 -10.13
N ASN A 164 25.04 5.93 -9.80
CA ASN A 164 25.28 7.00 -10.74
C ASN A 164 26.71 7.53 -10.64
N ARG A 165 27.45 7.40 -11.74
CA ARG A 165 28.83 7.86 -11.95
C ARG A 165 28.96 9.39 -11.95
N ASN A 166 27.88 10.13 -11.74
CA ASN A 166 27.89 11.58 -11.67
C ASN A 166 27.46 12.05 -10.29
N HIS A 167 28.46 12.46 -9.51
CA HIS A 167 28.33 13.19 -8.27
C HIS A 167 27.39 14.40 -8.43
N ASN A 168 26.18 14.31 -7.88
CA ASN A 168 25.62 15.32 -6.98
C ASN A 168 24.20 14.94 -6.54
N ARG A 169 24.02 14.97 -5.21
CA ARG A 169 22.77 14.97 -4.43
C ARG A 169 22.40 13.62 -3.81
N ASN A 170 22.56 13.60 -2.48
CA ASN A 170 22.03 12.68 -1.47
C ASN A 170 20.76 11.94 -1.89
N HIS A 171 20.87 10.68 -2.30
CA HIS A 171 19.71 9.83 -2.52
C HIS A 171 19.85 8.57 -1.67
N HIS A 172 19.01 8.44 -0.65
CA HIS A 172 19.05 7.34 0.31
C HIS A 172 17.95 6.32 0.01
N TYR A 173 18.16 5.52 -1.04
CA TYR A 173 17.24 4.46 -1.51
C TYR A 173 17.08 3.29 -0.52
N GLY A 174 17.75 3.32 0.65
CA GLY A 174 17.53 2.38 1.75
C GLY A 174 17.19 2.99 3.12
N HIS A 175 17.31 4.31 3.27
CA HIS A 175 17.07 5.00 4.55
C HIS A 175 15.84 5.91 4.55
N SER A 176 15.04 5.86 3.49
CA SER A 176 13.85 6.69 3.34
C SER A 176 12.61 5.87 3.68
N VAL A 177 11.77 6.37 4.59
CA VAL A 177 10.45 5.79 4.90
C VAL A 177 9.60 5.77 3.63
N ALA A 178 9.61 6.86 2.85
CA ALA A 178 8.92 6.91 1.56
C ALA A 178 9.38 5.81 0.59
N GLN A 179 10.66 5.49 0.56
CA GLN A 179 11.16 4.39 -0.27
C GLN A 179 10.66 3.01 0.23
N GLN A 180 10.61 2.78 1.53
CA GLN A 180 10.04 1.53 2.07
C GLN A 180 8.55 1.41 1.74
N VAL A 181 7.81 2.51 1.88
CA VAL A 181 6.38 2.58 1.55
C VAL A 181 6.14 2.39 0.06
N HIS A 182 6.96 2.97 -0.80
CA HIS A 182 6.84 2.87 -2.25
C HIS A 182 6.96 1.43 -2.74
N GLU A 183 7.99 0.69 -2.31
CA GLU A 183 8.11 -0.72 -2.70
C GLU A 183 7.01 -1.59 -2.06
N TRP A 184 6.59 -1.25 -0.83
CA TRP A 184 5.46 -1.94 -0.23
C TRP A 184 4.16 -1.69 -1.00
N ALA A 185 3.96 -0.49 -1.54
CA ALA A 185 2.82 -0.17 -2.38
C ALA A 185 2.83 -1.01 -3.66
N HIS A 186 3.96 -1.19 -4.34
CA HIS A 186 4.06 -2.14 -5.46
C HIS A 186 3.59 -3.54 -5.03
N TYR A 187 4.06 -4.05 -3.90
CA TYR A 187 3.60 -5.34 -3.39
C TYR A 187 2.09 -5.39 -3.15
N LEU A 188 1.51 -4.39 -2.47
CA LEU A 188 0.07 -4.32 -2.22
C LEU A 188 -0.74 -4.19 -3.52
N GLY A 189 -0.21 -3.43 -4.48
CA GLY A 189 -0.81 -3.23 -5.79
C GLY A 189 -0.97 -4.55 -6.54
N TYR A 190 0.14 -5.27 -6.71
CA TYR A 190 0.18 -6.52 -7.48
C TYR A 190 -0.40 -7.72 -6.74
N HIS A 191 -0.09 -7.92 -5.45
CA HIS A 191 -0.42 -9.16 -4.75
C HIS A 191 -1.70 -9.09 -3.92
N VAL A 192 -2.17 -7.89 -3.56
CA VAL A 192 -3.43 -7.68 -2.85
C VAL A 192 -4.52 -7.15 -3.80
N GLY A 193 -4.17 -6.80 -5.04
CA GLY A 193 -5.09 -6.26 -6.03
C GLY A 193 -5.55 -4.83 -5.71
N LEU A 194 -4.81 -4.11 -4.86
CA LEU A 194 -5.18 -2.76 -4.45
C LEU A 194 -5.05 -1.76 -5.60
N GLN A 195 -4.11 -2.01 -6.52
CA GLN A 195 -3.94 -1.18 -7.71
C GLN A 195 -5.19 -1.24 -8.59
N ASP A 196 -5.80 -2.40 -8.78
CA ASP A 196 -7.01 -2.54 -9.60
C ASP A 196 -8.20 -1.80 -8.98
N GLN A 197 -8.36 -1.90 -7.66
CA GLN A 197 -9.39 -1.14 -6.93
C GLN A 197 -9.17 0.38 -7.07
N PHE A 198 -7.92 0.82 -6.95
CA PHE A 198 -7.52 2.21 -7.14
C PHE A 198 -7.83 2.69 -8.55
N GLN A 199 -7.44 1.92 -9.57
CA GLN A 199 -7.65 2.28 -10.98
C GLN A 199 -9.15 2.33 -11.31
N ASN A 200 -9.94 1.38 -10.84
CA ASN A 200 -11.40 1.38 -11.01
C ASN A 200 -12.04 2.59 -10.34
N PHE A 201 -11.61 2.94 -9.11
CA PHE A 201 -12.11 4.13 -8.42
C PHE A 201 -11.75 5.42 -9.16
N MET A 202 -10.50 5.53 -9.64
CA MET A 202 -9.99 6.70 -10.33
C MET A 202 -10.59 6.87 -11.72
N GLY A 203 -10.69 5.81 -12.53
CA GLY A 203 -11.34 5.82 -13.84
C GLY A 203 -12.86 5.95 -13.78
N GLY A 204 -13.49 5.45 -12.70
CA GLY A 204 -14.95 5.46 -12.56
C GLY A 204 -15.62 4.60 -13.64
N ASN A 205 -16.48 5.20 -14.46
CA ASN A 205 -17.20 4.48 -15.54
C ASN A 205 -16.39 4.36 -16.84
N ARG A 206 -15.15 4.84 -16.87
CA ARG A 206 -14.26 4.78 -18.03
C ARG A 206 -12.96 4.09 -17.66
N GLU A 207 -12.25 3.63 -18.67
CA GLU A 207 -10.91 3.07 -18.51
C GLU A 207 -9.97 4.10 -17.86
N TYR A 208 -9.17 3.61 -16.91
CA TYR A 208 -8.15 4.40 -16.22
C TYR A 208 -7.04 4.77 -17.19
N GLY A 209 -6.67 6.06 -17.24
CA GLY A 209 -5.59 6.53 -18.11
C GLY A 209 -4.83 7.71 -17.52
N ASN A 210 -3.88 8.24 -18.27
CA ASN A 210 -2.99 9.33 -17.83
C ASN A 210 -3.76 10.58 -17.36
N GLN A 211 -4.95 10.83 -17.91
CA GLN A 211 -5.85 11.89 -17.48
C GLN A 211 -6.35 11.75 -16.04
N ASP A 212 -6.30 10.55 -15.45
CA ASP A 212 -6.69 10.25 -14.07
C ASP A 212 -5.51 10.36 -13.09
N TYR A 213 -4.30 10.63 -13.58
CA TYR A 213 -3.12 10.62 -12.73
C TYR A 213 -3.12 11.81 -11.76
N CYS A 214 -2.67 11.52 -10.55
CA CYS A 214 -2.30 12.53 -9.57
C CYS A 214 -0.78 12.73 -9.60
N MET A 215 -0.35 13.88 -10.10
CA MET A 215 1.04 14.20 -10.41
C MET A 215 1.80 14.69 -9.17
N VAL A 216 1.95 13.81 -8.17
CA VAL A 216 2.75 14.08 -6.95
C VAL A 216 4.24 14.16 -7.21
N SER A 217 4.72 13.51 -8.27
CA SER A 217 6.11 13.55 -8.73
C SER A 217 6.14 13.37 -10.26
N ASN A 218 7.33 13.44 -10.88
CA ASN A 218 7.46 13.09 -12.31
C ASN A 218 7.55 11.58 -12.53
N TYR A 219 7.97 10.83 -11.52
CA TYR A 219 8.04 9.36 -11.57
C TYR A 219 6.65 8.72 -11.59
N ALA A 220 5.67 9.38 -10.97
CA ALA A 220 4.28 8.94 -10.96
C ALA A 220 3.69 8.82 -12.38
N ASP A 221 4.20 9.57 -13.36
CA ASP A 221 3.73 9.57 -14.76
C ASP A 221 4.24 8.38 -15.60
N ASN A 222 5.15 7.57 -15.06
CA ASN A 222 5.84 6.55 -15.87
C ASN A 222 4.96 5.36 -16.23
N THR A 223 4.28 4.77 -15.24
CA THR A 223 3.39 3.61 -15.43
C THR A 223 2.26 3.64 -14.40
N PRO A 224 1.13 2.94 -14.64
CA PRO A 224 0.06 2.85 -13.64
C PRO A 224 0.50 2.28 -12.28
N GLY A 225 1.48 1.38 -12.27
CA GLY A 225 2.05 0.85 -11.02
C GLY A 225 2.86 1.89 -10.26
N GLU A 226 3.69 2.68 -10.96
CA GLU A 226 4.43 3.78 -10.34
C GLU A 226 3.52 4.91 -9.87
N GLN A 227 2.48 5.22 -10.65
CA GLN A 227 1.44 6.15 -10.26
C GLN A 227 0.81 5.73 -8.93
N PHE A 228 0.42 4.46 -8.79
CA PHE A 228 -0.15 3.91 -7.56
C PHE A 228 0.86 3.98 -6.40
N ALA A 229 2.10 3.54 -6.61
CA ALA A 229 3.11 3.51 -5.57
C ALA A 229 3.48 4.90 -5.04
N GLU A 230 3.61 5.90 -5.93
CA GLU A 230 3.91 7.27 -5.56
C GLU A 230 2.77 7.91 -4.76
N VAL A 231 1.52 7.75 -5.18
CA VAL A 231 0.40 8.39 -4.46
C VAL A 231 0.05 7.69 -3.16
N PHE A 232 0.21 6.37 -3.08
CA PHE A 232 0.15 5.64 -1.81
C PHE A 232 1.24 6.18 -0.86
N THR A 233 2.46 6.32 -1.36
CA THR A 233 3.57 6.89 -0.61
C THR A 233 3.26 8.29 -0.10
N ALA A 234 2.71 9.16 -0.95
CA ALA A 234 2.30 10.52 -0.55
C ALA A 234 1.30 10.47 0.61
N PHE A 235 0.24 9.68 0.51
CA PHE A 235 -0.79 9.58 1.54
C PHE A 235 -0.23 9.11 2.89
N ILE A 236 0.65 8.11 2.89
CA ILE A 236 1.25 7.54 4.10
C ILE A 236 2.27 8.50 4.74
N THR A 237 3.09 9.17 3.93
CA THR A 237 4.28 9.87 4.41
C THR A 237 4.13 11.38 4.55
N GLU A 238 3.49 12.05 3.59
CA GLU A 238 3.28 13.50 3.58
C GLU A 238 1.97 13.84 2.85
N PRO A 239 0.81 13.56 3.47
CA PRO A 239 -0.49 13.65 2.80
C PRO A 239 -0.85 15.07 2.32
N ARG A 240 -0.22 16.11 2.88
CA ARG A 240 -0.35 17.50 2.41
C ARG A 240 -0.01 17.65 0.92
N ILE A 241 0.84 16.79 0.35
CA ILE A 241 1.19 16.82 -1.08
C ILE A 241 -0.05 16.56 -1.95
N LEU A 242 -0.94 15.66 -1.54
CA LEU A 242 -2.17 15.34 -2.28
C LEU A 242 -3.18 16.49 -2.20
N LEU A 243 -3.29 17.13 -1.04
CA LEU A 243 -4.21 18.24 -0.80
C LEU A 243 -3.76 19.55 -1.47
N ASN A 244 -2.44 19.77 -1.55
CA ASN A 244 -1.82 21.00 -2.05
C ASN A 244 -1.27 20.87 -3.49
N ASN A 245 -1.57 19.78 -4.18
CA ASN A 245 -1.06 19.54 -5.52
C ASN A 245 -1.59 20.58 -6.51
N SER A 246 -0.69 21.25 -7.24
CA SER A 246 -1.07 22.27 -8.24
C SER A 246 -1.04 21.78 -9.68
N ARG A 247 -0.55 20.56 -9.94
CA ARG A 247 -0.43 19.99 -11.30
C ARG A 247 -1.73 19.33 -11.74
N THR A 248 -2.33 18.53 -10.86
CA THR A 248 -3.58 17.79 -11.07
C THR A 248 -4.40 17.79 -9.76
N PRO A 249 -4.83 18.97 -9.27
CA PRO A 249 -5.45 19.13 -7.95
C PRO A 249 -6.67 18.23 -7.72
N GLU A 250 -7.54 18.12 -8.72
CA GLU A 250 -8.78 17.35 -8.62
C GLU A 250 -8.51 15.85 -8.50
N ASN A 251 -7.62 15.31 -9.34
CA ASN A 251 -7.21 13.90 -9.26
C ASN A 251 -6.52 13.62 -7.92
N CYS A 252 -5.67 14.51 -7.43
CA CYS A 252 -4.98 14.29 -6.15
C CYS A 252 -5.91 14.32 -4.93
N ARG A 253 -6.94 15.17 -4.96
CA ARG A 253 -8.03 15.12 -3.96
C ARG A 253 -8.81 13.81 -4.05
N LYS A 254 -9.09 13.33 -5.27
CA LYS A 254 -9.75 12.04 -5.49
C LYS A 254 -8.93 10.88 -4.93
N VAL A 255 -7.61 10.88 -5.13
CA VAL A 255 -6.69 9.90 -4.54
C VAL A 255 -6.66 9.99 -3.02
N PHE A 256 -6.61 11.19 -2.45
CA PHE A 256 -6.67 11.36 -0.99
C PHE A 256 -7.96 10.74 -0.42
N ASN A 257 -9.10 11.01 -1.04
CA ASN A 257 -10.39 10.47 -0.62
C ASN A 257 -10.47 8.94 -0.78
N PHE A 258 -9.89 8.39 -1.84
CA PHE A 258 -9.78 6.94 -2.00
C PHE A 258 -9.10 6.32 -0.78
N PHE A 259 -7.89 6.75 -0.43
CA PHE A 259 -7.17 6.14 0.70
C PHE A 259 -7.80 6.47 2.06
N LEU A 260 -8.38 7.67 2.22
CA LEU A 260 -9.13 8.04 3.42
C LEU A 260 -10.27 7.05 3.70
N THR A 261 -10.96 6.59 2.66
CA THR A 261 -12.07 5.63 2.79
C THR A 261 -11.62 4.18 2.76
N TRP A 262 -10.52 3.89 2.07
CA TRP A 262 -9.98 2.54 1.96
C TRP A 262 -9.43 2.02 3.29
N PHE A 263 -8.76 2.88 4.05
CA PHE A 263 -8.25 2.55 5.37
C PHE A 263 -9.37 2.58 6.43
N PRO A 264 -9.54 1.52 7.25
CA PRO A 264 -10.54 1.51 8.32
C PRO A 264 -10.41 2.63 9.37
N GLN A 265 -9.21 3.15 9.60
CA GLN A 265 -8.91 4.32 10.44
C GLN A 265 -8.27 5.43 9.58
N GLY A 266 -8.75 5.59 8.35
CA GLY A 266 -8.18 6.53 7.39
C GLY A 266 -8.21 7.98 7.89
N GLU A 267 -9.15 8.36 8.75
CA GLU A 267 -9.22 9.68 9.39
C GLU A 267 -7.96 10.04 10.20
N ARG A 268 -7.22 9.03 10.67
CA ARG A 268 -5.91 9.21 11.30
C ARG A 268 -4.82 9.70 10.35
N VAL A 269 -5.16 9.94 9.09
CA VAL A 269 -4.37 10.75 8.17
C VAL A 269 -4.06 12.13 8.75
N GLN A 270 -4.98 12.69 9.56
CA GLN A 270 -4.85 13.98 10.22
C GLN A 270 -3.68 14.08 11.19
N ASP A 271 -3.28 12.97 11.82
CA ASP A 271 -2.08 12.91 12.69
C ASP A 271 -0.78 13.32 11.94
N CYS A 272 -0.85 13.38 10.61
CA CYS A 272 0.25 13.68 9.70
C CYS A 272 0.09 14.95 8.86
N LEU A 273 -1.03 15.66 9.03
CA LEU A 273 -1.27 16.93 8.39
C LEU A 273 -0.76 18.03 9.32
#